data_AF-A0AA51NB58-F1
#
_entry.id   AF-A0AA51NB58-F1
#
_cell.length_a   1.000
_cell.length_b   1.000
_cell.length_c   1.000
_cell.angle_alpha   90.00
_cell.angle_beta   90.00
_cell.angle_gamma   90.00
#
_symmetry.space_group_name_H-M   'P 1'
#
loop_
_entity.id
_entity.type
_entity.pdbx_description
1 polymer ?
#
loop_
_entity_poly.entity_id
_entity_poly.type
_entity_poly.pdbx_seq_one_letter_code
_entity_poly.pdbx_strand_id
1 'polypeptide(L)'
;MKKFTTILLISIILVSCSRPNDKKENETPEEKKQTVSEAVTNKDEYGCEILGKTNDKQINGIEIAYFLNRSDIDTTSKAYYTGSHELYDDEKTFEIMDSLDTKNANTRPFYFYNMYKMVGETDGALTEIIGNYIADYARKYPREFICYLQRQPYSGRRDEFLSLMGWNLYTKEMKDSFKKDAFKNCNDCNEKTMRKLKEYIKVVYDFKG
;
A
#
# COMPACT_ATOMS: atom_id res chain seq x y z
N MET A 1 6.29 -68.42 12.86
CA MET A 1 5.02 -68.51 12.09
C MET A 1 4.98 -67.40 11.06
N LYS A 2 4.26 -67.64 9.98
CA LYS A 2 4.48 -67.12 8.61
C LYS A 2 4.29 -65.61 8.44
N LYS A 3 5.17 -65.03 7.60
CA LYS A 3 5.07 -63.72 6.94
C LYS A 3 3.87 -63.69 6.00
N PHE A 4 3.14 -62.57 5.91
CA PHE A 4 2.39 -62.20 4.71
C PHE A 4 2.39 -60.67 4.56
N THR A 5 3.18 -60.22 3.59
CA THR A 5 3.29 -58.84 3.13
C THR A 5 2.39 -58.74 1.90
N THR A 6 1.29 -57.99 2.00
CA THR A 6 0.39 -57.75 0.85
C THR A 6 0.68 -56.36 0.31
N ILE A 7 1.41 -56.30 -0.80
CA ILE A 7 1.64 -55.09 -1.59
C ILE A 7 0.48 -54.97 -2.57
N LEU A 8 -0.35 -53.93 -2.41
CA LEU A 8 -1.43 -53.61 -3.33
C LEU A 8 -0.89 -52.61 -4.38
N LEU A 9 -0.70 -53.09 -5.59
CA LEU A 9 -0.20 -52.35 -6.75
C LEU A 9 -1.42 -51.74 -7.49
N ILE A 10 -1.77 -50.50 -7.16
CA ILE A 10 -2.82 -49.76 -7.88
C ILE A 10 -2.18 -49.10 -9.10
N SER A 11 -2.42 -49.69 -10.27
CA SER A 11 -2.05 -49.14 -11.57
C SER A 11 -3.10 -48.10 -11.97
N ILE A 12 -2.79 -46.81 -11.82
CA ILE A 12 -3.62 -45.72 -12.34
C ILE A 12 -3.29 -45.53 -13.82
N ILE A 13 -4.24 -45.93 -14.66
CA ILE A 13 -4.21 -45.77 -16.12
C ILE A 13 -4.33 -44.28 -16.44
N LEU A 14 -3.25 -43.69 -16.97
CA LEU A 14 -3.25 -42.35 -17.55
C LEU A 14 -4.00 -42.38 -18.88
N VAL A 15 -5.27 -41.96 -18.87
CA VAL A 15 -6.03 -41.67 -20.10
C VAL A 15 -5.58 -40.31 -20.62
N SER A 16 -4.65 -40.34 -21.58
CA SER A 16 -4.20 -39.18 -22.34
C SER A 16 -5.23 -38.85 -23.42
N CYS A 17 -6.14 -37.91 -23.15
CA CYS A 17 -6.97 -37.29 -24.17
C CYS A 17 -6.15 -36.23 -24.91
N SER A 18 -5.59 -36.60 -26.06
CA SER A 18 -5.04 -35.66 -27.04
C SER A 18 -6.18 -34.82 -27.62
N ARG A 19 -6.28 -33.55 -27.22
CA ARG A 19 -7.16 -32.57 -27.85
C ARG A 19 -6.53 -32.06 -29.16
N PRO A 20 -7.32 -31.86 -30.22
CA PRO A 20 -6.86 -31.21 -31.44
C PRO A 20 -6.47 -29.76 -31.15
N ASN A 21 -5.32 -29.38 -31.70
CA ASN A 21 -4.67 -28.10 -31.49
C ASN A 21 -5.24 -27.08 -32.47
N ASP A 22 -6.39 -26.49 -32.13
CA ASP A 22 -6.92 -25.32 -32.82
C ASP A 22 -6.07 -24.11 -32.45
N LYS A 23 -5.14 -23.76 -33.34
CA LYS A 23 -4.41 -22.49 -33.32
C LYS A 23 -5.41 -21.36 -33.56
N LYS A 24 -6.04 -20.87 -32.50
CA LYS A 24 -6.55 -19.49 -32.46
C LYS A 24 -5.35 -18.59 -32.17
N GLU A 25 -5.02 -17.73 -33.13
CA GLU A 25 -4.22 -16.54 -32.88
C GLU A 25 -4.85 -15.79 -31.70
N ASN A 26 -4.17 -15.84 -30.56
CA ASN A 26 -4.45 -14.93 -29.46
C ASN A 26 -4.01 -13.55 -29.92
N GLU A 27 -4.96 -12.80 -30.49
CA GLU A 27 -4.93 -11.35 -30.43
C GLU A 27 -4.72 -10.99 -28.96
N THR A 28 -3.51 -10.51 -28.65
CA THR A 28 -3.21 -9.94 -27.34
C THR A 28 -4.22 -8.82 -27.14
N PRO A 29 -5.07 -8.84 -26.10
CA PRO A 29 -6.00 -7.77 -25.85
C PRO A 29 -5.19 -6.49 -25.75
N GLU A 30 -5.32 -5.64 -26.77
CA GLU A 30 -4.69 -4.34 -26.81
C GLU A 30 -5.20 -3.62 -25.57
N GLU A 31 -4.32 -3.48 -24.57
CA GLU A 31 -4.59 -2.77 -23.33
C GLU A 31 -5.08 -1.39 -23.77
N LYS A 32 -6.40 -1.18 -23.72
CA LYS A 32 -6.98 0.14 -23.96
C LYS A 32 -6.33 1.04 -22.95
N LYS A 33 -5.28 1.75 -23.38
CA LYS A 33 -4.67 2.85 -22.66
C LYS A 33 -5.82 3.79 -22.39
N GLN A 34 -6.39 3.66 -21.20
CA GLN A 34 -7.24 4.67 -20.64
C GLN A 34 -6.28 5.84 -20.48
N THR A 35 -6.26 6.69 -21.50
CA THR A 35 -5.47 7.90 -21.54
C THR A 35 -5.93 8.66 -20.32
N VAL A 36 -5.14 8.59 -19.25
CA VAL A 36 -5.19 9.56 -18.17
C VAL A 36 -5.07 10.86 -18.92
N SER A 37 -6.20 11.54 -19.11
CA SER A 37 -6.22 12.82 -19.80
C SER A 37 -5.15 13.64 -19.12
N GLU A 38 -4.33 14.35 -19.90
CA GLU A 38 -3.38 15.33 -19.39
C GLU A 38 -4.19 16.37 -18.61
N ALA A 39 -4.53 16.05 -17.37
CA ALA A 39 -5.12 16.95 -16.43
C ALA A 39 -4.01 17.95 -16.19
N VAL A 40 -4.22 19.18 -16.66
CA VAL A 40 -3.44 20.35 -16.27
C VAL A 40 -3.28 20.26 -14.76
N THR A 41 -2.10 19.83 -14.30
CA THR A 41 -1.86 19.49 -12.90
C THR A 41 -1.77 20.78 -12.12
N ASN A 42 -2.92 21.35 -11.83
CA ASN A 42 -3.05 22.38 -10.83
C ASN A 42 -2.51 21.77 -9.54
N LYS A 43 -1.46 22.37 -9.00
CA LYS A 43 -0.91 22.00 -7.71
C LYS A 43 -1.60 22.85 -6.65
N ASP A 44 -1.91 22.26 -5.51
CA ASP A 44 -2.41 23.02 -4.36
C ASP A 44 -1.26 23.82 -3.69
N GLU A 45 -1.58 24.47 -2.57
CA GLU A 45 -0.61 25.28 -1.85
C GLU A 45 0.60 24.50 -1.29
N TYR A 46 0.47 23.18 -1.11
CA TYR A 46 1.54 22.27 -0.69
C TYR A 46 2.32 21.73 -1.91
N GLY A 47 2.02 22.21 -3.11
CA GLY A 47 2.58 21.69 -4.34
C GLY A 47 2.03 20.31 -4.69
N CYS A 48 1.04 19.80 -3.97
CA CYS A 48 0.46 18.49 -4.21
C CYS A 48 -0.45 18.57 -5.44
N GLU A 49 -0.40 17.57 -6.32
CA GLU A 49 -1.32 17.49 -7.45
C GLU A 49 -2.75 17.52 -6.92
N ILE A 50 -3.64 18.38 -7.45
CA ILE A 50 -5.04 18.37 -7.04
C ILE A 50 -5.64 17.04 -7.49
N LEU A 51 -5.87 16.17 -6.52
CA LEU A 51 -6.43 14.84 -6.73
C LEU A 51 -7.96 14.90 -6.66
N GLY A 52 -8.62 14.01 -7.37
CA GLY A 52 -10.06 13.84 -7.26
C GLY A 52 -10.46 13.23 -5.91
N LYS A 53 -11.77 13.06 -5.71
CA LYS A 53 -12.32 12.51 -4.46
C LYS A 53 -11.86 11.06 -4.26
N THR A 54 -11.57 10.71 -3.01
CA THR A 54 -11.28 9.33 -2.57
C THR A 54 -12.48 8.74 -1.82
N ASN A 55 -12.88 7.51 -2.16
CA ASN A 55 -13.92 6.69 -1.53
C ASN A 55 -13.84 5.23 -2.06
N ASP A 56 -14.81 4.38 -1.71
CA ASP A 56 -14.82 2.95 -2.09
C ASP A 56 -14.97 2.67 -3.60
N LYS A 57 -15.20 3.70 -4.43
CA LYS A 57 -15.29 3.56 -5.88
C LYS A 57 -14.11 4.17 -6.62
N GLN A 58 -13.37 5.07 -5.99
CA GLN A 58 -12.28 5.80 -6.62
C GLN A 58 -11.25 6.26 -5.60
N ILE A 59 -9.99 6.21 -5.98
CA ILE A 59 -8.87 6.69 -5.17
C ILE A 59 -8.25 7.86 -5.91
N ASN A 60 -8.26 9.04 -5.29
CA ASN A 60 -7.71 10.26 -5.88
C ASN A 60 -8.36 10.64 -7.23
N GLY A 61 -9.63 10.28 -7.42
CA GLY A 61 -10.37 10.46 -8.68
C GLY A 61 -10.12 9.39 -9.74
N ILE A 62 -9.28 8.38 -9.46
CA ILE A 62 -9.04 7.24 -10.33
C ILE A 62 -10.00 6.12 -9.92
N GLU A 63 -10.83 5.67 -10.87
CA GLU A 63 -11.76 4.56 -10.68
C GLU A 63 -11.07 3.32 -10.14
N ILE A 64 -11.70 2.63 -9.19
CA ILE A 64 -11.07 1.48 -8.52
C ILE A 64 -10.73 0.34 -9.49
N ALA A 65 -11.54 0.16 -10.53
CA ALA A 65 -11.33 -0.83 -11.57
C ALA A 65 -9.95 -0.69 -12.25
N TYR A 66 -9.40 0.53 -12.33
CA TYR A 66 -8.04 0.76 -12.80
C TYR A 66 -7.04 -0.05 -11.97
N PHE A 67 -7.06 0.10 -10.66
CA PHE A 67 -6.12 -0.59 -9.76
C PHE A 67 -6.37 -2.10 -9.72
N LEU A 68 -7.62 -2.54 -9.66
CA LEU A 68 -7.95 -3.97 -9.56
C LEU A 68 -7.53 -4.76 -10.83
N ASN A 69 -7.54 -4.12 -12.00
CA ASN A 69 -7.16 -4.75 -13.26
C ASN A 69 -5.65 -4.73 -13.56
N ARG A 70 -4.85 -3.97 -12.78
CA ARG A 70 -3.40 -3.87 -13.00
C ARG A 70 -2.66 -5.14 -12.61
N SER A 71 -1.86 -5.71 -13.52
CA SER A 71 -1.09 -6.93 -13.24
C SER A 71 0.09 -6.73 -12.27
N ASP A 72 0.54 -5.48 -12.09
CA ASP A 72 1.64 -5.10 -11.21
C ASP A 72 1.21 -4.71 -9.78
N ILE A 73 -0.08 -4.84 -9.47
CA ILE A 73 -0.58 -4.79 -8.10
C ILE A 73 -0.79 -6.23 -7.62
N ASP A 74 -0.18 -6.55 -6.48
CA ASP A 74 -0.23 -7.88 -5.88
C ASP A 74 -1.67 -8.31 -5.52
N THR A 75 -1.89 -9.63 -5.59
CA THR A 75 -3.21 -10.21 -5.36
C THR A 75 -3.67 -10.05 -3.92
N THR A 76 -2.75 -10.03 -2.95
CA THR A 76 -3.05 -9.93 -1.51
C THR A 76 -3.64 -8.56 -1.18
N SER A 77 -3.07 -7.47 -1.71
CA SER A 77 -3.56 -6.10 -1.54
C SER A 77 -4.91 -5.87 -2.23
N LYS A 78 -5.15 -6.51 -3.39
CA LYS A 78 -6.48 -6.52 -4.01
C LYS A 78 -7.49 -7.28 -3.17
N ALA A 79 -7.10 -8.45 -2.65
CA ALA A 79 -7.96 -9.26 -1.81
C ALA A 79 -8.38 -8.48 -0.55
N TYR A 80 -7.43 -7.84 0.13
CA TYR A 80 -7.72 -6.96 1.27
C TYR A 80 -8.65 -5.80 0.91
N TYR A 81 -8.36 -5.09 -0.20
CA TYR A 81 -9.23 -4.00 -0.65
C TYR A 81 -10.69 -4.46 -0.81
N THR A 82 -10.89 -5.61 -1.47
CA THR A 82 -12.21 -6.21 -1.74
C THR A 82 -12.86 -6.88 -0.53
N GLY A 83 -12.17 -6.97 0.62
CA GLY A 83 -12.65 -7.64 1.82
C GLY A 83 -12.62 -9.17 1.75
N SER A 84 -11.91 -9.76 0.79
CA SER A 84 -11.69 -11.21 0.70
C SER A 84 -10.49 -11.69 1.52
N HIS A 85 -9.75 -10.76 2.11
CA HIS A 85 -8.71 -11.02 3.09
C HIS A 85 -8.86 -10.02 4.24
N GLU A 86 -8.88 -10.52 5.47
CA GLU A 86 -8.92 -9.72 6.70
C GLU A 86 -7.51 -9.60 7.29
N LEU A 87 -7.31 -8.65 8.20
CA LEU A 87 -6.02 -8.39 8.83
C LEU A 87 -5.76 -9.40 9.94
N TYR A 88 -4.58 -10.02 9.89
CA TYR A 88 -4.09 -10.95 10.90
C TYR A 88 -2.61 -10.66 11.19
N ASP A 89 -2.08 -11.24 12.27
CA ASP A 89 -0.63 -11.27 12.51
C ASP A 89 -0.01 -12.39 11.66
N ASP A 90 -0.04 -12.20 10.33
CA ASP A 90 0.41 -13.18 9.34
C ASP A 90 1.21 -12.56 8.18
N GLU A 91 1.89 -13.43 7.44
CA GLU A 91 2.76 -13.05 6.33
C GLU A 91 2.00 -12.28 5.24
N LYS A 92 0.74 -12.64 4.98
CA LYS A 92 -0.09 -11.95 3.97
C LYS A 92 -0.42 -10.52 4.36
N THR A 93 -0.70 -10.28 5.63
CA THR A 93 -0.93 -8.91 6.13
C THR A 93 0.35 -8.08 6.00
N PHE A 94 1.51 -8.69 6.23
CA PHE A 94 2.80 -8.03 6.05
C PHE A 94 3.13 -7.75 4.58
N GLU A 95 2.79 -8.65 3.65
CA GLU A 95 2.92 -8.41 2.20
C GLU A 95 2.16 -7.13 1.76
N ILE A 96 0.96 -6.90 2.28
CA ILE A 96 0.17 -5.69 1.96
C ILE A 96 0.92 -4.43 2.40
N MET A 97 1.53 -4.47 3.58
CA MET A 97 2.30 -3.34 4.11
C MET A 97 3.62 -3.14 3.36
N ASP A 98 4.31 -4.23 2.99
CA ASP A 98 5.53 -4.18 2.17
C ASP A 98 5.26 -3.50 0.81
N SER A 99 4.09 -3.74 0.22
CA SER A 99 3.69 -3.10 -1.04
C SER A 99 3.61 -1.57 -0.98
N LEU A 100 3.48 -0.99 0.22
CA LEU A 100 3.53 0.46 0.42
C LEU A 100 4.88 1.06 -0.01
N ASP A 101 5.96 0.27 -0.04
CA ASP A 101 7.28 0.70 -0.48
C ASP A 101 7.49 0.71 -2.01
N THR A 102 6.44 0.48 -2.79
CA THR A 102 6.57 0.44 -4.25
C THR A 102 7.13 1.74 -4.83
N LYS A 103 8.07 1.60 -5.77
CA LYS A 103 8.60 2.73 -6.54
C LYS A 103 7.63 3.21 -7.62
N ASN A 104 6.60 2.43 -7.94
CA ASN A 104 5.62 2.78 -8.95
C ASN A 104 4.61 3.81 -8.39
N ALA A 105 4.79 5.08 -8.77
CA ALA A 105 3.92 6.18 -8.37
C ALA A 105 2.45 5.98 -8.77
N ASN A 106 2.18 5.20 -9.82
CA ASN A 106 0.80 4.95 -10.28
C ASN A 106 0.04 3.97 -9.38
N THR A 107 0.74 3.14 -8.59
CA THR A 107 0.12 2.14 -7.70
C THR A 107 0.20 2.56 -6.23
N ARG A 108 1.15 3.42 -5.84
CA ARG A 108 1.24 3.98 -4.47
C ARG A 108 -0.09 4.51 -3.91
N PRO A 109 -0.93 5.25 -4.67
CA PRO A 109 -2.24 5.68 -4.18
C PRO A 109 -3.11 4.54 -3.63
N PHE A 110 -3.10 3.38 -4.30
CA PHE A 110 -3.86 2.21 -3.90
C PHE A 110 -3.32 1.61 -2.61
N TYR A 111 -2.00 1.43 -2.52
CA TYR A 111 -1.37 0.91 -1.31
C TYR A 111 -1.49 1.84 -0.10
N PHE A 112 -1.38 3.15 -0.32
CA PHE A 112 -1.62 4.12 0.74
C PHE A 112 -3.08 4.11 1.21
N TYR A 113 -4.04 3.94 0.29
CA TYR A 113 -5.44 3.80 0.66
C TYR A 113 -5.71 2.52 1.47
N ASN A 114 -5.09 1.39 1.11
CA ASN A 114 -5.13 0.17 1.93
C ASN A 114 -4.55 0.44 3.32
N MET A 115 -3.38 1.07 3.41
CA MET A 115 -2.79 1.45 4.70
C MET A 115 -3.72 2.34 5.53
N TYR A 116 -4.42 3.29 4.90
CA TYR A 116 -5.43 4.12 5.57
C TYR A 116 -6.59 3.30 6.14
N LYS A 117 -7.07 2.28 5.41
CA LYS A 117 -8.08 1.37 5.94
C LYS A 117 -7.53 0.54 7.11
N MET A 118 -6.31 0.02 6.97
CA MET A 118 -5.66 -0.80 7.99
C MET A 118 -5.55 -0.05 9.32
N VAL A 119 -5.05 1.19 9.30
CA VAL A 119 -4.98 2.04 10.50
C VAL A 119 -6.33 2.16 11.21
N GLY A 120 -7.43 2.12 10.47
CA GLY A 120 -8.78 2.19 11.03
C GLY A 120 -9.37 0.89 11.54
N GLU A 121 -8.78 -0.25 11.19
CA GLU A 121 -9.24 -1.60 11.51
C GLU A 121 -8.38 -2.27 12.56
N THR A 122 -7.11 -1.86 12.72
CA THR A 122 -6.15 -2.55 13.59
C THR A 122 -6.21 -2.14 15.05
N ASP A 123 -6.06 -3.15 15.92
CA ASP A 123 -5.85 -3.00 17.35
C ASP A 123 -4.65 -3.84 17.84
N GLY A 124 -4.28 -3.64 19.11
CA GLY A 124 -3.29 -4.48 19.78
C GLY A 124 -1.90 -4.51 19.12
N ALA A 125 -1.39 -5.72 18.89
CA ALA A 125 -0.02 -5.95 18.44
C ALA A 125 0.23 -5.52 16.98
N LEU A 126 -0.77 -5.66 16.10
CA LEU A 126 -0.62 -5.31 14.68
C LEU A 126 -0.42 -3.79 14.49
N THR A 127 -0.99 -3.00 15.41
CA THR A 127 -0.84 -1.54 15.47
C THR A 127 0.62 -1.11 15.64
N GLU A 128 1.43 -1.87 16.40
CA GLU A 128 2.86 -1.57 16.55
C GLU A 128 3.59 -1.74 15.21
N ILE A 129 3.35 -2.85 14.52
CA ILE A 129 4.00 -3.13 13.23
C ILE A 129 3.64 -2.07 12.19
N ILE A 130 2.36 -1.69 12.09
CA ILE A 130 1.88 -0.67 11.15
C ILE A 130 2.62 0.66 11.30
N GLY A 131 2.89 1.11 12.54
CA GLY A 131 3.57 2.38 12.74
C GLY A 131 4.97 2.44 12.15
N ASN A 132 5.68 1.30 12.08
CA ASN A 132 6.98 1.21 11.39
C ASN A 132 6.82 1.41 9.87
N TYR A 133 5.85 0.76 9.25
CA TYR A 133 5.56 0.93 7.82
C TYR A 133 5.13 2.34 7.46
N ILE A 134 4.32 2.98 8.31
CA ILE A 134 3.94 4.39 8.14
C ILE A 134 5.19 5.28 8.22
N ALA A 135 6.05 5.07 9.22
CA ALA A 135 7.27 5.85 9.38
C ALA A 135 8.23 5.70 8.20
N ASP A 136 8.34 4.48 7.67
CA ASP A 136 9.16 4.19 6.48
C ASP A 136 8.62 4.86 5.23
N TYR A 137 7.29 4.83 5.02
CA TYR A 137 6.67 5.55 3.91
C TYR A 137 6.87 7.07 4.04
N ALA A 138 6.63 7.64 5.22
CA ALA A 138 6.83 9.06 5.48
C ALA A 138 8.30 9.49 5.31
N ARG A 139 9.24 8.58 5.59
CA ARG A 139 10.68 8.79 5.38
C ARG A 139 11.04 8.81 3.90
N LYS A 140 10.48 7.91 3.10
CA LYS A 140 10.81 7.73 1.68
C LYS A 140 10.06 8.70 0.76
N TYR A 141 8.78 8.95 1.04
CA TYR A 141 7.89 9.78 0.23
C TYR A 141 7.27 10.92 1.07
N PRO A 142 8.09 11.79 1.70
CA PRO A 142 7.61 12.77 2.68
C PRO A 142 6.59 13.75 2.09
N ARG A 143 6.79 14.20 0.84
CA ARG A 143 5.82 15.08 0.18
C ARG A 143 4.47 14.40 0.00
N GLU A 144 4.44 13.20 -0.57
CA GLU A 144 3.20 12.44 -0.80
C GLU A 144 2.47 12.17 0.52
N PHE A 145 3.22 11.81 1.58
CA PHE A 145 2.66 11.62 2.92
C PHE A 145 1.95 12.88 3.45
N ILE A 146 2.59 14.05 3.33
CA ILE A 146 1.94 15.33 3.68
C ILE A 146 0.71 15.57 2.81
N CYS A 147 0.83 15.38 1.50
CA CYS A 147 -0.26 15.58 0.55
C CYS A 147 -1.49 14.75 0.91
N TYR A 148 -1.31 13.46 1.24
CA TYR A 148 -2.42 12.62 1.64
C TYR A 148 -3.03 13.08 2.96
N LEU A 149 -2.24 13.28 4.01
CA LEU A 149 -2.78 13.63 5.33
C LEU A 149 -3.42 15.03 5.42
N GLN A 150 -3.27 15.88 4.41
CA GLN A 150 -4.00 17.15 4.30
C GLN A 150 -5.37 17.01 3.63
N ARG A 151 -5.73 15.83 3.11
CA ARG A 151 -6.92 15.63 2.27
C ARG A 151 -7.86 14.58 2.83
N GLN A 152 -9.14 14.77 2.58
CA GLN A 152 -10.14 13.76 2.93
C GLN A 152 -10.01 12.53 2.00
N PRO A 153 -10.21 11.31 2.53
CA PRO A 153 -10.58 11.01 3.92
C PRO A 153 -9.39 10.95 4.89
N TYR A 154 -8.15 10.88 4.39
CA TYR A 154 -6.94 10.64 5.18
C TYR A 154 -6.73 11.64 6.32
N SER A 155 -7.09 12.92 6.10
CA SER A 155 -6.96 13.97 7.10
C SER A 155 -7.77 13.71 8.37
N GLY A 156 -8.82 12.88 8.29
CA GLY A 156 -9.62 12.45 9.44
C GLY A 156 -8.89 11.49 10.39
N ARG A 157 -7.83 10.81 9.94
CA ARG A 157 -7.01 9.89 10.75
C ARG A 157 -5.56 10.35 10.92
N ARG A 158 -5.27 11.61 10.62
CA ARG A 158 -3.91 12.17 10.67
C ARG A 158 -3.25 11.93 12.03
N ASP A 159 -3.96 12.20 13.12
CA ASP A 159 -3.40 12.09 14.46
C ASP A 159 -3.11 10.63 14.83
N GLU A 160 -3.93 9.68 14.35
CA GLU A 160 -3.67 8.24 14.48
C GLU A 160 -2.36 7.88 13.76
N PHE A 161 -2.20 8.25 12.49
CA PHE A 161 -0.96 8.02 11.73
C PHE A 161 0.27 8.55 12.46
N LEU A 162 0.23 9.80 12.93
CA LEU A 162 1.36 10.43 13.63
C LEU A 162 1.61 9.79 15.00
N SER A 163 0.57 9.35 15.71
CA SER A 163 0.69 8.67 17.00
C SER A 163 1.33 7.29 16.85
N LEU A 164 0.94 6.51 15.83
CA LEU A 164 1.53 5.20 15.52
C LEU A 164 3.02 5.32 15.19
N MET A 165 3.40 6.33 14.42
CA MET A 165 4.80 6.65 14.19
C MET A 165 5.53 7.04 15.49
N GLY A 166 4.90 7.86 16.32
CA GLY A 166 5.44 8.30 17.61
C GLY A 166 5.72 7.16 18.57
N TRP A 167 4.80 6.20 18.67
CA TRP A 167 4.93 4.98 19.47
C TRP A 167 6.13 4.14 19.02
N ASN A 168 6.28 3.97 17.71
CA ASN A 168 7.32 3.12 17.13
C ASN A 168 8.71 3.76 17.10
N LEU A 169 8.79 5.08 16.99
CA LEU A 169 10.05 5.82 17.05
C LEU A 169 10.37 6.17 18.52
N TYR A 170 10.39 5.20 19.42
CA TYR A 170 10.45 5.45 20.88
C TYR A 170 11.80 5.98 21.39
N THR A 171 12.88 5.83 20.63
CA THR A 171 14.20 6.39 20.99
C THR A 171 14.48 7.73 20.32
N LYS A 172 15.33 8.55 20.96
CA LYS A 172 15.78 9.81 20.37
C LYS A 172 16.56 9.58 19.07
N GLU A 173 17.35 8.52 19.02
CA GLU A 173 18.16 8.12 17.88
C GLU A 173 17.29 7.77 16.66
N MET A 174 16.22 6.99 16.87
CA MET A 174 15.26 6.66 15.81
C MET A 174 14.54 7.91 15.30
N LYS A 175 14.10 8.78 16.20
CA LYS A 175 13.47 10.08 15.87
C LYS A 175 14.42 10.98 15.06
N ASP A 176 15.69 11.09 15.48
CA ASP A 176 16.73 11.87 14.80
C ASP A 176 17.05 11.30 13.40
N SER A 177 17.14 9.98 13.27
CA SER A 177 17.34 9.32 11.97
C SER A 177 16.16 9.56 11.04
N PHE A 178 14.93 9.35 11.52
CA PHE A 178 13.70 9.61 10.75
C PHE A 178 13.64 11.05 10.26
N LYS A 179 13.86 12.04 11.15
CA LYS A 179 13.88 13.46 10.80
C LYS A 179 14.91 13.79 9.73
N LYS A 180 16.14 13.28 9.88
CA LYS A 180 17.23 13.50 8.92
C LYS A 180 16.86 12.98 7.54
N ASP A 181 16.37 11.74 7.47
CA ASP A 181 16.06 11.09 6.20
C ASP A 181 14.82 11.69 5.55
N ALA A 182 13.77 11.99 6.32
CA ALA A 182 12.58 12.68 5.81
C ALA A 182 12.92 14.05 5.21
N PHE A 183 13.77 14.85 5.87
CA PHE A 183 14.22 16.11 5.29
C PHE A 183 15.10 15.93 4.05
N LYS A 184 15.99 14.94 4.06
CA LYS A 184 16.83 14.61 2.89
C LYS A 184 16.01 14.16 1.68
N ASN A 185 14.90 13.45 1.89
CA ASN A 185 14.07 12.94 0.81
C ASN A 185 12.99 13.93 0.35
N CYS A 186 12.80 15.05 1.06
CA CYS A 186 11.87 16.13 0.69
C CYS A 186 12.47 17.11 -0.34
N ASN A 187 13.18 16.60 -1.36
CA ASN A 187 13.96 17.42 -2.30
C ASN A 187 13.08 18.35 -3.17
N ASP A 188 11.81 18.00 -3.35
CA ASP A 188 10.83 18.71 -4.17
C ASP A 188 9.72 19.36 -3.33
N CYS A 189 9.95 19.52 -2.03
CA CYS A 189 9.02 20.14 -1.10
C CYS A 189 9.10 21.66 -1.14
N ASN A 190 7.96 22.32 -1.34
CA ASN A 190 7.88 23.76 -1.19
C ASN A 190 7.89 24.17 0.30
N GLU A 191 7.96 25.47 0.56
CA GLU A 191 8.02 26.01 1.93
C GLU A 191 6.84 25.57 2.81
N LYS A 192 5.62 25.54 2.26
CA LYS A 192 4.41 25.13 3.00
C LYS A 192 4.47 23.65 3.38
N THR A 193 4.91 22.79 2.47
CA THR A 193 5.11 21.36 2.70
C THR A 193 6.21 21.10 3.71
N MET A 194 7.34 21.81 3.61
CA MET A 194 8.42 21.72 4.59
C MET A 194 7.99 22.15 6.00
N ARG A 195 7.15 23.18 6.10
CA ARG A 195 6.56 23.60 7.37
C ARG A 195 5.65 22.52 7.96
N LYS A 196 4.77 21.91 7.15
CA LYS A 196 3.92 20.79 7.60
C LYS A 196 4.72 19.56 8.00
N LEU A 197 5.78 19.22 7.26
CA LEU A 197 6.68 18.13 7.65
C LEU A 197 7.33 18.39 9.01
N LYS A 198 7.80 19.62 9.27
CA LYS A 198 8.33 20.00 10.59
C LYS A 198 7.29 19.89 11.70
N GLU A 199 6.04 20.30 11.45
CA GLU A 199 4.94 20.16 12.40
C GLU A 199 4.67 18.68 12.72
N TYR A 200 4.60 17.82 11.71
CA TYR A 200 4.34 16.39 11.89
C TYR A 200 5.49 15.70 12.63
N ILE A 201 6.74 16.01 12.27
CA ILE A 201 7.93 15.51 12.98
C ILE A 201 7.88 15.97 14.45
N LYS A 202 7.46 17.20 14.74
CA LYS A 202 7.32 17.67 16.12
C LYS A 202 6.30 16.84 16.91
N VAL A 203 5.14 16.54 16.33
CA VAL A 203 4.12 15.66 16.97
C VAL A 203 4.73 14.30 17.29
N VAL A 204 5.41 13.68 16.32
CA VAL A 204 6.09 12.39 16.51
C VAL A 204 7.16 12.46 17.60
N TYR A 205 7.92 13.55 17.68
CA TYR A 205 8.96 13.75 18.71
C TYR A 205 8.38 13.91 20.11
N ASP A 206 7.32 14.70 20.22
CA ASP A 206 6.68 15.05 21.50
C ASP A 206 5.74 13.95 22.00
N PHE A 207 5.46 12.93 21.17
CA PHE A 207 4.66 11.78 21.54
C PHE A 207 5.27 11.05 22.74
N LYS A 208 4.45 10.87 23.78
CA LYS A 208 4.75 10.10 24.99
C LYS A 208 3.80 8.91 25.01
N GLY A 209 4.36 7.71 24.85
CA GLY A 209 3.65 6.45 25.06
C GLY A 209 3.43 6.17 26.54
#